data_AF-A0A9P6C3Y6-F1
#
_entry.id   AF-A0A9P6C3Y6-F1
#
_cell.length_a   1.000
_cell.length_b   1.000
_cell.length_c   1.000
_cell.angle_alpha   90.00
_cell.angle_beta   90.00
_cell.angle_gamma   90.00
#
_symmetry.space_group_name_H-M   'P 1'
#
loop_
_entity.id
_entity.type
_entity.pdbx_description
1 polymer ?
#
loop_
_entity_poly.entity_id
_entity_poly.type
_entity_poly.pdbx_seq_one_letter_code
_entity_poly.pdbx_strand_id
1 'polypeptide(L)'
;PLVDAAGRIFAVLAGRPPGQDFDDAALRACRKMIREARGTSFAPKELNHPRGCFPVINVGVTHGKGTTEPVNKAEHQDVAQRLLQDPDIDRMAGYADCK
;
A
#
# COMPACT_ATOMS: atom_id res chain seq x y z
N PRO A 1 -4.66 9.81 -17.64
CA PRO A 1 -5.18 8.62 -18.34
C PRO A 1 -4.27 7.43 -18.01
N LEU A 2 -4.82 6.24 -17.76
CA LEU A 2 -4.01 5.03 -17.60
C LEU A 2 -3.62 4.55 -19.01
N VAL A 3 -2.31 4.41 -19.23
CA VAL A 3 -1.74 4.09 -20.54
C VAL A 3 -0.85 2.87 -20.37
N ASP A 4 -0.99 1.90 -21.26
CA ASP A 4 -0.16 0.70 -21.22
C ASP A 4 1.20 0.92 -21.92
N ALA A 5 2.04 -0.10 -21.92
CA ALA A 5 3.37 -0.07 -22.54
C ALA A 5 3.34 0.15 -24.07
N ALA A 6 2.19 -0.02 -24.73
CA ALA A 6 1.99 0.20 -26.16
C ALA A 6 1.30 1.55 -26.46
N GLY A 7 1.11 2.41 -25.45
CA GLY A 7 0.46 3.70 -25.63
C GLY A 7 -1.07 3.64 -25.70
N ARG A 8 -1.68 2.50 -25.41
CA ARG A 8 -3.15 2.34 -25.45
C ARG A 8 -3.75 2.89 -24.17
N ILE A 9 -4.77 3.75 -24.33
CA ILE A 9 -5.57 4.24 -23.20
C ILE A 9 -6.54 3.14 -22.81
N PHE A 10 -6.54 2.76 -21.54
CA PHE A 10 -7.54 1.87 -20.97
C PHE A 10 -8.21 2.53 -19.77
N ALA A 11 -9.45 2.15 -19.53
CA ALA A 11 -10.23 2.60 -18.38
C ALA A 11 -10.65 1.38 -17.56
N VAL A 12 -10.61 1.52 -16.24
CA VAL A 12 -11.09 0.51 -15.31
C VAL A 12 -12.38 1.01 -14.70
N LEU A 13 -13.48 0.26 -14.90
CA LEU A 13 -14.73 0.50 -14.18
C LEU A 13 -14.68 -0.28 -12.87
N ALA A 14 -14.24 0.38 -11.81
CA ALA A 14 -14.34 -0.13 -10.45
C ALA A 14 -15.64 0.37 -9.83
N GLY A 15 -16.36 -0.50 -9.13
CA GLY A 15 -17.49 -0.09 -8.29
C GLY A 15 -17.03 0.91 -7.23
N ARG A 16 -17.87 1.89 -6.91
CA ARG A 16 -17.64 2.79 -5.78
C ARG A 16 -18.34 2.19 -4.56
N PRO A 17 -17.65 2.06 -3.41
CA PRO A 17 -18.28 1.62 -2.17
C PRO A 17 -19.46 2.53 -1.80
N PRO A 18 -20.53 1.99 -1.21
CA PRO A 18 -21.64 2.81 -0.73
C PRO A 18 -21.13 3.80 0.34
N GLY A 19 -21.65 5.03 0.30
CA GLY A 19 -21.26 6.11 1.21
C GLY A 19 -20.80 7.36 0.47
N GLN A 20 -21.30 8.52 0.90
CA GLN A 20 -20.92 9.82 0.32
C GLN A 20 -19.48 10.21 0.68
N ASP A 21 -18.91 9.59 1.71
CA ASP A 21 -17.64 9.93 2.36
C ASP A 21 -16.45 9.05 1.93
N PHE A 22 -16.65 8.08 1.03
CA PHE A 22 -15.57 7.17 0.61
C PHE A 22 -14.42 7.90 -0.07
N ASP A 23 -14.71 8.90 -0.91
CA ASP A 23 -13.69 9.70 -1.58
C ASP A 23 -12.84 10.47 -0.55
N ASP A 24 -13.49 11.01 0.48
CA ASP A 24 -12.81 11.72 1.55
C ASP A 24 -11.95 10.77 2.39
N ALA A 25 -12.44 9.55 2.67
CA ALA A 25 -11.68 8.50 3.35
C ALA A 25 -10.42 8.12 2.53
N ALA A 26 -10.58 7.91 1.22
CA ALA A 26 -9.46 7.62 0.33
C ALA A 26 -8.42 8.76 0.30
N LEU A 27 -8.88 10.02 0.28
CA LEU A 27 -8.00 11.18 0.36
C LEU A 27 -7.26 11.27 1.70
N ARG A 28 -7.94 10.98 2.82
CA ARG A 28 -7.32 10.97 4.15
C ARG A 28 -6.29 9.86 4.27
N ALA A 29 -6.61 8.64 3.83
CA ALA A 29 -5.68 7.51 3.78
C ALA A 29 -4.44 7.84 2.93
N CYS A 30 -4.63 8.44 1.75
CA CYS A 30 -3.53 8.89 0.90
C CYS A 30 -2.61 9.90 1.60
N ARG A 31 -3.19 10.93 2.24
CA ARG A 31 -2.44 11.93 3.01
C ARG A 31 -1.69 11.31 4.19
N LYS A 32 -2.30 10.34 4.88
CA LYS A 32 -1.68 9.60 5.98
C LYS A 32 -0.46 8.83 5.49
N MET A 33 -0.57 8.07 4.40
CA MET A 33 0.56 7.36 3.80
C MET A 33 1.71 8.30 3.41
N ILE A 34 1.41 9.45 2.78
CA ILE A 34 2.42 10.45 2.43
C ILE A 34 3.10 11.03 3.68
N ARG A 35 2.32 11.30 4.74
CA ARG A 35 2.86 11.85 6.00
C ARG A 35 3.79 10.86 6.69
N GLU A 36 3.40 9.60 6.80
CA GLU A 36 4.25 8.57 7.40
C GLU A 36 5.52 8.39 6.56
N ALA A 37 5.42 8.33 5.23
CA ALA A 37 6.57 8.20 4.35
C ALA A 37 7.59 9.36 4.50
N ARG A 38 7.12 10.59 4.71
CA ARG A 38 8.02 11.74 4.95
C ARG A 38 8.74 11.67 6.30
N GLY A 39 8.15 11.00 7.29
CA GLY A 39 8.73 10.82 8.63
C GLY A 39 9.68 9.63 8.74
N THR A 40 9.81 8.82 7.69
CA THR A 40 10.56 7.57 7.70
C THR A 40 11.75 7.63 6.76
N SER A 41 12.90 7.14 7.24
CA SER A 41 14.09 6.99 6.40
C SER A 41 14.10 5.61 5.76
N PHE A 42 13.98 5.55 4.44
CA PHE A 42 13.97 4.30 3.67
C PHE A 42 15.33 4.00 3.07
N ALA A 43 15.67 2.71 3.00
CA ALA A 43 16.84 2.24 2.29
C ALA A 43 16.67 2.41 0.76
N PRO A 44 17.77 2.51 -0.02
CA PRO A 44 17.68 2.65 -1.48
C PRO A 44 16.88 1.53 -2.18
N LYS A 45 16.93 0.32 -1.62
CA LYS A 45 16.16 -0.86 -2.08
C LYS A 45 14.64 -0.71 -1.92
N GLU A 46 14.22 0.14 -0.98
CA GLU A 46 12.82 0.41 -0.66
C GLU A 46 12.27 1.58 -1.48
N LEU A 47 13.14 2.49 -1.93
CA LEU A 47 12.78 3.65 -2.76
C LEU A 47 12.70 3.31 -4.26
N ASN A 48 13.52 2.35 -4.72
CA ASN A 48 13.58 1.94 -6.12
C ASN A 48 12.90 0.58 -6.30
N HIS A 49 11.61 0.59 -6.65
CA HIS A 49 10.82 -0.64 -6.78
C HIS A 49 10.10 -0.74 -8.14
N PRO A 50 10.02 -1.93 -8.77
CA PRO A 50 9.28 -2.13 -10.05
C PRO A 50 7.79 -1.78 -10.00
N ARG A 51 7.21 -1.61 -8.80
CA ARG A 51 5.79 -1.22 -8.62
C ARG A 51 5.55 0.28 -8.78
N GLY A 52 6.60 1.10 -8.78
CA GLY A 52 6.49 2.54 -9.02
C GLY A 52 7.42 3.39 -8.16
N CYS A 53 7.29 4.70 -8.32
CA CYS A 53 8.11 5.71 -7.66
C CYS A 53 7.55 6.09 -6.28
N PHE A 54 7.45 5.12 -5.37
CA PHE A 54 7.03 5.33 -3.99
C PHE A 54 7.75 4.32 -3.08
N PRO A 55 7.98 4.65 -1.79
CA PRO A 55 8.61 3.71 -0.87
C PRO A 55 7.77 2.44 -0.72
N VAL A 56 8.43 1.28 -0.81
CA VAL A 56 7.82 -0.04 -0.64
C VAL A 56 8.54 -0.77 0.48
N ILE A 57 7.76 -1.15 1.51
CA ILE A 57 8.21 -1.99 2.61
C ILE A 57 7.58 -3.37 2.46
N ASN A 58 8.40 -4.42 2.65
CA ASN A 58 7.89 -5.79 2.69
C ASN A 58 7.58 -6.14 4.14
N VAL A 59 6.32 -6.46 4.42
CA VAL A 59 5.84 -6.87 5.75
C VAL A 59 5.31 -8.30 5.70
N GLY A 60 5.35 -8.99 6.85
CA GLY A 60 4.80 -10.34 7.00
C GLY A 60 5.85 -11.45 6.94
N VAL A 61 5.41 -12.70 6.76
CA VAL A 61 6.28 -13.87 6.87
C VAL A 61 6.84 -14.26 5.50
N THR A 62 8.15 -14.40 5.41
CA THR A 62 8.85 -14.92 4.23
C THR A 62 9.50 -16.26 4.55
N HIS A 63 9.42 -17.22 3.63
CA HIS A 63 10.16 -18.47 3.67
C HIS A 63 10.66 -18.79 2.26
N GLY A 64 11.97 -18.96 2.10
CA GLY A 64 12.62 -19.18 0.81
C GLY A 64 13.80 -20.12 0.89
N LYS A 65 14.45 -20.40 -0.25
CA LYS A 65 15.50 -21.43 -0.39
C LYS A 65 16.75 -21.30 0.51
N GLY A 66 16.88 -20.21 1.29
CA GLY A 66 17.99 -19.98 2.22
C GLY A 66 17.58 -19.80 3.68
N THR A 67 16.28 -19.86 4.00
CA THR A 67 15.77 -19.75 5.38
C THR A 67 15.32 -21.13 5.85
N THR A 68 15.86 -21.63 6.97
CA THR A 68 15.45 -22.92 7.54
C THR A 68 14.07 -22.86 8.20
N GLU A 69 13.62 -21.67 8.59
CA GLU A 69 12.33 -21.42 9.23
C GLU A 69 11.66 -20.18 8.61
N PRO A 70 10.34 -20.00 8.78
CA PRO A 70 9.66 -18.76 8.36
C PRO A 70 10.18 -17.55 9.13
N VAL A 71 10.56 -16.49 8.42
CA VAL A 71 11.10 -15.27 9.01
C VAL A 71 10.09 -14.15 8.89
N ASN A 72 9.78 -13.48 10.00
CA ASN A 72 8.94 -12.29 9.98
C ASN A 72 9.76 -11.07 9.53
N LYS A 73 9.28 -10.38 8.49
CA LYS A 73 9.82 -9.11 8.01
C LYS A 73 9.25 -7.97 8.85
N ALA A 74 10.09 -7.42 9.72
CA ALA A 74 9.74 -6.37 10.68
C ALA A 74 10.41 -5.00 10.41
N GLU A 75 11.01 -4.82 9.22
CA GLU A 75 11.53 -3.49 8.82
C GLU A 75 10.35 -2.49 8.79
N HIS A 76 10.50 -1.33 9.45
CA HIS A 76 9.46 -0.28 9.57
C HIS A 76 8.12 -0.76 10.16
N GLN A 77 8.16 -1.75 11.07
CA GLN A 77 6.97 -2.31 11.70
C GLN A 77 6.12 -1.25 12.41
N ASP A 78 6.74 -0.23 12.99
CA ASP A 78 6.06 0.88 13.66
C ASP A 78 5.20 1.70 12.67
N VAL A 79 5.75 2.01 11.49
CA VAL A 79 5.04 2.70 10.41
C VAL A 79 3.90 1.84 9.91
N ALA A 80 4.17 0.56 9.63
CA ALA A 80 3.16 -0.38 9.18
C ALA A 80 2.01 -0.50 10.19
N GLN A 81 2.32 -0.60 11.49
CA GLN A 81 1.32 -0.70 12.54
C GLN A 81 0.47 0.58 12.63
N ARG A 82 1.07 1.77 12.53
CA ARG A 82 0.31 3.04 12.51
C ARG A 82 -0.62 3.16 11.31
N LEU A 83 -0.23 2.62 10.15
CA LEU A 83 -1.08 2.59 8.96
C LEU A 83 -2.20 1.55 9.09
N LEU A 84 -1.92 0.36 9.62
CA LEU A 84 -2.92 -0.70 9.82
C LEU A 84 -3.95 -0.36 10.90
N GLN A 85 -3.64 0.56 11.81
CA GLN A 85 -4.58 1.06 12.82
C GLN A 85 -5.41 2.25 12.32
N ASP A 86 -5.17 2.74 11.10
CA ASP A 86 -5.92 3.86 10.54
C ASP A 86 -7.26 3.37 9.98
N PRO A 87 -8.40 3.89 10.46
CA PRO A 87 -9.73 3.41 10.07
C PRO A 87 -10.06 3.71 8.60
N ASP A 88 -9.47 4.75 8.00
CA ASP A 88 -9.67 5.02 6.58
C ASP A 88 -8.92 4.00 5.72
N ILE A 89 -7.76 3.51 6.17
CA ILE A 89 -7.00 2.45 5.50
C ILE A 89 -7.71 1.10 5.62
N ASP A 90 -8.18 0.74 6.82
CA ASP A 90 -8.93 -0.49 7.05
C ASP A 90 -10.20 -0.54 6.20
N ARG A 91 -10.95 0.57 6.14
CA ARG A 91 -12.15 0.69 5.30
C ARG A 91 -11.86 0.48 3.81
N MET A 92 -10.74 0.97 3.30
CA MET A 92 -10.34 0.71 1.90
C MET A 92 -9.99 -0.76 1.67
N ALA A 93 -9.25 -1.37 2.59
CA ALA A 93 -8.87 -2.78 2.50
C ALA A 93 -10.09 -3.71 2.55
N GLY A 94 -11.04 -3.42 3.44
CA GLY A 94 -12.28 -4.18 3.57
C GLY A 94 -13.14 -4.18 2.30
N TYR A 95 -13.14 -3.10 1.50
CA TYR A 95 -13.83 -3.11 0.22
C TYR A 95 -13.16 -4.01 -0.81
N ALA A 96 -11.81 -4.04 -0.83
CA ALA A 96 -11.07 -4.88 -1.75
C ALA A 96 -11.24 -6.39 -1.46
N ASP A 97 -11.50 -6.76 -0.21
CA ASP A 97 -11.67 -8.15 0.24
C ASP A 97 -13.15 -8.61 0.30
N CYS A 98 -14.10 -7.70 0.09
CA CYS A 98 -15.52 -8.03 0.08
C CYS A 98 -15.84 -8.96 -1.11
N LYS A 99 -16.00 -10.25 -0.81
CA LYS A 99 -16.52 -11.30 -1.69
C LYS A 99 -18.04 -11.30 -1.76
#